data_AF-A0A7W0VCB7-F1
#
_entry.id   AF-A0A7W0VCB7-F1
#
_cell.length_a   1.000
_cell.length_b   1.000
_cell.length_c   1.000
_cell.angle_alpha   90.00
_cell.angle_beta   90.00
_cell.angle_gamma   90.00
#
_symmetry.space_group_name_H-M   'P 1'
#
loop_
_entity.id
_entity.type
_entity.pdbx_description
1 polymer ?
#
loop_
_entity_poly.entity_id
_entity_poly.type
_entity_poly.pdbx_seq_one_letter_code
_entity_poly.pdbx_strand_id
1 'polypeptide(L)'
;MSSEQRRAARLVVNAPGIIESIGQVPMTLHPNLAAVFRRVEADGTTIGKRFPAVIRDLSTNGAFISGPPLPLMSRVAIKFEIRGMGSVDAVGWVLWQRTDDCELPSDSGNVTLPKG
;
A
#
# COMPACT_ATOMS: atom_id res chain seq x y z
N MET A 1 -15.14 -12.48 18.73
CA MET A 1 -14.10 -12.31 17.70
C MET A 1 -14.67 -11.39 16.65
N SER A 2 -14.19 -10.16 16.51
CA SER A 2 -14.79 -9.21 15.56
C SER A 2 -14.46 -9.65 14.14
N SER A 3 -15.47 -10.05 13.37
CA SER A 3 -15.33 -10.24 11.93
C SER A 3 -15.19 -8.87 11.29
N GLU A 4 -13.97 -8.35 11.21
CA GLU A 4 -13.69 -7.26 10.27
C GLU A 4 -13.90 -7.83 8.85
N GLN A 5 -15.12 -7.66 8.33
CA GLN A 5 -15.42 -8.00 6.96
C GLN A 5 -14.79 -6.93 6.07
N ARG A 6 -13.90 -7.36 5.17
CA ARG A 6 -13.34 -6.48 4.15
C ARG A 6 -14.49 -5.87 3.34
N ARG A 7 -14.51 -4.54 3.23
CA ARG A 7 -15.56 -3.80 2.52
C ARG A 7 -15.54 -3.98 1.00
N ALA A 8 -14.40 -4.41 0.44
CA ALA A 8 -14.23 -4.61 -0.99
C ALA A 8 -13.63 -5.99 -1.27
N ALA A 9 -14.16 -6.66 -2.31
CA ALA A 9 -13.57 -7.86 -2.85
C ALA A 9 -12.15 -7.57 -3.37
N ARG A 10 -11.23 -8.52 -3.15
CA ARG A 10 -9.85 -8.42 -3.65
C ARG A 10 -9.64 -9.43 -4.77
N LEU A 11 -9.08 -8.97 -5.87
CA LEU A 11 -8.67 -9.79 -6.99
C LEU A 11 -7.20 -10.13 -6.81
N VAL A 12 -6.89 -11.43 -6.86
CA VAL A 12 -5.51 -11.90 -6.88
C VAL A 12 -4.93 -11.60 -8.26
N VAL A 13 -3.76 -10.96 -8.27
CA VAL A 13 -3.04 -10.62 -9.50
C VAL A 13 -1.56 -10.93 -9.34
N ASN A 14 -0.82 -10.91 -10.44
CA ASN A 14 0.62 -11.01 -10.40
C ASN A 14 1.19 -10.01 -11.41
N ALA A 15 1.18 -8.73 -11.04
CA ALA A 15 1.54 -7.63 -11.93
C ALA A 15 2.84 -6.96 -11.46
N PRO A 16 3.94 -7.08 -12.23
CA PRO A 16 5.14 -6.30 -12.00
C PRO A 16 4.83 -4.81 -12.11
N GLY A 17 5.41 -4.02 -11.22
CA GLY A 17 5.20 -2.58 -11.16
C GLY A 17 6.38 -1.85 -10.57
N ILE A 18 6.26 -0.54 -10.61
CA ILE A 18 7.19 0.41 -10.01
C ILE A 18 6.48 1.13 -8.89
N ILE A 19 7.12 1.17 -7.73
CA ILE A 19 6.65 1.90 -6.57
C ILE A 19 7.61 3.06 -6.30
N GLU A 20 7.05 4.22 -6.00
CA GLU A 20 7.80 5.41 -5.61
C GLU A 20 7.20 5.99 -4.33
N SER A 21 8.04 6.28 -3.34
CA SER A 21 7.63 7.01 -2.15
C SER A 21 7.64 8.51 -2.46
N ILE A 22 6.47 9.12 -2.61
CA ILE A 22 6.30 10.50 -3.13
C ILE A 22 6.14 11.56 -2.04
N GLY A 23 6.02 11.14 -0.78
CA GLY A 23 5.80 12.06 0.35
C GLY A 23 4.42 12.73 0.35
N GLN A 24 4.17 13.49 1.41
CA GLN A 24 2.94 14.27 1.54
C GLN A 24 3.10 15.64 0.88
N VAL A 25 2.08 16.06 0.15
CA VAL A 25 2.02 17.43 -0.36
C VAL A 25 1.85 18.39 0.82
N PRO A 26 2.65 19.47 0.89
CA PRO A 26 2.44 20.54 1.87
C PRO A 26 1.02 21.08 1.75
N MET A 27 0.30 21.18 2.86
CA MET A 27 -1.02 21.82 2.89
C MET A 27 -1.00 22.88 3.97
N THR A 28 -1.29 24.11 3.59
CA THR A 28 -1.49 25.20 4.52
C THR A 28 -2.97 25.24 4.89
N LEU A 29 -3.28 24.94 6.16
CA LEU A 29 -4.63 25.06 6.69
C LEU A 29 -4.92 26.52 7.06
N HIS A 30 -6.17 26.94 6.88
CA HIS A 30 -6.65 28.19 7.46
C HIS A 30 -6.43 28.19 8.99
N PRO A 31 -6.07 29.31 9.65
CA PRO A 31 -5.74 29.34 11.07
C PRO A 31 -6.79 28.69 11.99
N ASN A 32 -8.08 28.95 11.74
CA ASN A 32 -9.17 28.33 12.52
C ASN A 32 -9.18 26.79 12.42
N LEU A 33 -8.82 26.24 11.26
CA LEU A 33 -8.72 24.79 11.08
C LEU A 33 -7.43 24.27 11.73
N ALA A 34 -6.31 24.96 11.55
CA ALA A 34 -5.04 24.58 12.18
C ALA A 34 -5.11 24.54 13.73
N ALA A 35 -6.00 25.34 14.32
CA ALA A 35 -6.22 25.35 15.77
C ALA A 35 -6.94 24.09 16.30
N VAL A 36 -7.71 23.40 15.47
CA VAL A 36 -8.56 22.26 15.90
C VAL A 36 -8.20 20.94 15.23
N PHE A 37 -7.59 20.97 14.04
CA PHE A 37 -7.14 19.79 13.32
C PHE A 37 -5.67 19.48 13.63
N ARG A 38 -5.39 18.20 13.85
CA ARG A 38 -4.03 17.67 13.86
C ARG A 38 -3.83 16.82 12.61
N ARG A 39 -2.68 17.00 11.93
CA ARG A 39 -2.31 16.21 10.77
C ARG A 39 -1.46 15.00 11.20
N VAL A 40 -1.70 13.86 10.54
CA VAL A 40 -0.79 12.72 10.62
C VAL A 40 0.37 12.98 9.68
N GLU A 41 1.58 13.05 10.24
CA GLU A 41 2.81 13.18 9.46
C GLU A 41 3.12 11.83 8.78
N ALA A 42 3.48 11.89 7.50
CA ALA A 42 3.99 10.71 6.81
C ALA A 42 5.39 10.44 7.29
N ASP A 43 5.76 9.16 7.27
CA ASP A 43 7.16 8.81 7.29
C ASP A 43 7.84 9.30 6.00
N GLY A 44 8.81 10.20 6.18
CA GLY A 44 9.59 10.83 5.12
C GLY A 44 10.92 10.15 4.79
N THR A 45 11.29 9.08 5.50
CA THR A 45 12.63 8.45 5.42
C THR A 45 12.94 7.83 4.04
N THR A 46 11.90 7.58 3.25
CA THR A 46 12.01 6.95 1.93
C THR A 46 11.57 7.85 0.78
N ILE A 47 11.27 9.14 0.99
CA ILE A 47 10.83 10.03 -0.09
C ILE A 47 11.85 10.05 -1.24
N GLY A 48 11.35 9.96 -2.48
CA GLY A 48 12.13 9.87 -3.71
C GLY A 48 12.68 8.48 -4.02
N LYS A 49 12.60 7.51 -3.09
CA LYS A 49 13.01 6.14 -3.36
C LYS A 49 12.01 5.47 -4.31
N ARG A 50 12.54 4.87 -5.36
CA ARG A 50 11.81 4.16 -6.39
C ARG A 50 12.38 2.75 -6.55
N PHE A 51 11.52 1.75 -6.61
CA PHE A 51 11.94 0.35 -6.69
C PHE A 51 10.92 -0.52 -7.45
N PRO A 52 11.39 -1.62 -8.07
CA PRO A 52 10.50 -2.62 -8.65
C PRO A 52 9.81 -3.42 -7.54
N ALA A 53 8.53 -3.71 -7.74
CA ALA A 53 7.74 -4.56 -6.86
C ALA A 53 6.70 -5.35 -7.66
N VAL A 54 5.94 -6.21 -6.98
CA VAL A 54 4.87 -6.98 -7.60
C VAL A 54 3.56 -6.72 -6.86
N ILE A 55 2.54 -6.27 -7.58
CA ILE A 55 1.18 -6.19 -7.09
C ILE A 55 0.62 -7.62 -7.07
N ARG A 56 0.27 -8.09 -5.87
CA ARG A 56 -0.19 -9.46 -5.60
C ARG A 56 -1.69 -9.58 -5.47
N ASP A 57 -2.33 -8.51 -5.00
CA ASP A 57 -3.78 -8.38 -5.05
C ASP A 57 -4.17 -6.91 -5.14
N LEU A 58 -5.40 -6.66 -5.59
CA LEU A 58 -5.97 -5.32 -5.66
C LEU A 58 -7.48 -5.34 -5.43
N SER A 59 -7.98 -4.21 -4.98
CA SER A 59 -9.40 -3.91 -4.80
C SER A 59 -9.63 -2.45 -5.19
N THR A 60 -10.88 -2.02 -5.19
CA THR A 60 -11.24 -0.62 -5.43
C THR A 60 -10.54 0.37 -4.50
N ASN A 61 -10.15 -0.06 -3.29
CA ASN A 61 -9.65 0.82 -2.23
C ASN A 61 -8.24 0.47 -1.73
N GLY A 62 -7.52 -0.42 -2.42
CA GLY A 62 -6.15 -0.74 -2.03
C GLY A 62 -5.60 -1.99 -2.68
N ALA A 63 -4.29 -2.16 -2.54
CA ALA A 63 -3.52 -3.26 -3.11
C ALA A 63 -2.57 -3.84 -2.07
N PHE A 64 -2.18 -5.10 -2.25
CA PHE A 64 -1.05 -5.69 -1.56
C PHE A 64 0.13 -5.78 -2.54
N ILE A 65 1.29 -5.31 -2.10
CA ILE A 65 2.49 -5.17 -2.91
C ILE A 65 3.59 -5.97 -2.22
N SER A 66 4.19 -6.92 -2.91
CA SER A 66 5.38 -7.61 -2.42
C SER A 66 6.64 -6.93 -2.95
N GLY A 67 7.57 -6.58 -2.06
CA GLY A 67 8.81 -5.90 -2.39
C GLY A 67 9.55 -5.41 -1.14
N PRO A 68 10.54 -4.51 -1.31
CA PRO A 68 11.15 -3.79 -0.20
C PRO A 68 10.08 -3.11 0.67
N PRO A 69 10.15 -3.29 2.00
CA PRO A 69 9.07 -2.89 2.88
C PRO A 69 9.14 -1.37 3.07
N LEU A 70 8.00 -0.70 2.89
CA LEU A 70 7.88 0.76 3.01
C LEU A 70 7.45 1.15 4.43
N PRO A 71 7.94 2.27 4.99
CA PRO A 71 7.51 2.71 6.31
C PRO A 71 5.99 2.95 6.37
N LEU A 72 5.41 2.74 7.56
CA LEU A 72 3.99 3.02 7.77
C LEU A 72 3.70 4.52 7.58
N MET A 73 2.50 4.82 7.09
CA MET A 73 2.06 6.17 6.73
C MET A 73 2.90 6.84 5.63
N SER A 74 3.80 6.13 4.95
CA SER A 74 4.39 6.64 3.71
C SER A 74 3.33 6.75 2.62
N ARG A 75 3.39 7.83 1.83
CA ARG A 75 2.56 8.04 0.66
C ARG A 75 3.31 7.59 -0.58
N VAL A 76 2.68 6.75 -1.39
CA VAL A 76 3.34 6.09 -2.52
C VAL A 76 2.57 6.26 -3.82
N ALA A 77 3.30 6.44 -4.91
CA ALA A 77 2.81 6.26 -6.27
C ALA A 77 3.13 4.84 -6.74
N ILE A 78 2.18 4.25 -7.47
CA ILE A 78 2.22 2.88 -7.94
C ILE A 78 1.91 2.92 -9.43
N LYS A 79 2.80 2.35 -10.25
CA LYS A 79 2.59 2.18 -11.68
C LYS A 79 2.77 0.74 -12.10
N PHE A 80 1.77 0.15 -12.76
CA PHE A 80 1.82 -1.23 -13.22
C PHE A 80 0.86 -1.44 -14.40
N GLU A 81 0.97 -2.59 -15.06
CA GLU A 81 0.07 -2.95 -16.15
C GLU A 81 -0.81 -4.14 -15.77
N ILE A 82 -2.07 -4.07 -16.20
CA ILE A 82 -3.00 -5.20 -16.13
C ILE A 82 -3.32 -5.65 -17.56
N ARG A 83 -3.05 -6.92 -17.85
CA ARG A 83 -3.32 -7.52 -19.16
C ARG A 83 -4.80 -7.32 -19.52
N GLY A 84 -5.05 -6.67 -20.65
CA GLY A 84 -6.41 -6.40 -21.15
C GLY A 84 -7.06 -5.12 -20.61
N MET A 85 -6.45 -4.41 -19.64
CA MET A 85 -6.94 -3.11 -19.16
C MET A 85 -5.93 -1.97 -19.43
N GLY A 86 -4.64 -2.27 -19.51
CA GLY A 86 -3.58 -1.30 -19.77
C GLY A 86 -2.84 -0.83 -18.50
N SER A 87 -2.24 0.35 -18.60
CA SER A 87 -1.47 0.97 -17.51
C SER A 87 -2.40 1.50 -16.41
N VAL A 88 -2.03 1.22 -15.17
CA VAL A 88 -2.68 1.74 -13.97
C VAL A 88 -1.67 2.62 -13.23
N ASP A 89 -2.07 3.86 -12.98
CA ASP A 89 -1.37 4.81 -12.12
C ASP A 89 -2.24 5.07 -10.89
N ALA A 90 -1.70 4.80 -9.69
CA ALA A 90 -2.42 4.94 -8.44
C ALA A 90 -1.56 5.61 -7.36
N VAL A 91 -2.22 6.24 -6.40
CA VAL A 91 -1.59 6.81 -5.20
C VAL A 91 -2.24 6.23 -3.97
N GLY A 92 -1.43 5.80 -3.01
CA GLY A 92 -1.90 5.15 -1.79
C GLY A 92 -1.08 5.49 -0.56
N TRP A 93 -1.54 4.96 0.57
CA TRP A 93 -0.87 5.05 1.86
C TRP A 93 -0.51 3.65 2.34
N VAL A 94 0.68 3.53 2.93
CA VAL A 94 1.11 2.29 3.56
C VAL A 94 0.44 2.19 4.93
N LEU A 95 -0.61 1.39 5.03
CA LEU A 95 -1.38 1.22 6.27
C LEU A 95 -0.90 0.04 7.11
N TRP A 96 -0.32 -0.96 6.44
CA TRP A 96 0.20 -2.19 7.03
C TRP A 96 1.46 -2.59 6.27
N GLN A 97 2.33 -3.31 6.95
CA GLN A 97 3.59 -3.79 6.41
C GLN A 97 3.88 -5.17 6.98
N ARG A 98 4.24 -6.12 6.11
CA ARG A 98 4.82 -7.40 6.50
C ARG A 98 6.34 -7.30 6.33
N THR A 99 7.07 -7.31 7.44
CA THR A 99 8.54 -7.11 7.44
C THR A 99 9.33 -8.30 6.92
N ASP A 100 8.75 -9.50 6.99
CA ASP A 100 9.31 -10.76 6.49
C ASP A 100 8.23 -11.75 6.05
N ASP A 101 8.61 -12.74 5.24
CA ASP A 101 7.71 -13.84 4.88
C ASP A 101 7.17 -14.52 6.15
N CYS A 102 5.89 -14.91 6.13
CA CYS A 102 5.28 -15.61 7.26
C CYS A 102 4.39 -16.76 6.82
N GLU A 103 4.21 -17.76 7.68
CA GLU A 103 3.29 -18.87 7.45
C GLU A 103 2.01 -18.69 8.26
N LEU A 104 0.87 -18.93 7.63
CA LEU A 104 -0.42 -19.02 8.30
C LEU A 104 -1.05 -20.39 8.09
N PRO A 105 -1.75 -20.95 9.09
CA PRO A 105 -2.60 -22.12 8.88
C PRO A 105 -3.72 -21.79 7.87
N SER A 106 -3.99 -22.72 6.96
CA SER A 106 -5.15 -22.71 6.07
C SER A 106 -5.80 -24.10 6.02
N ASP A 107 -7.02 -24.18 5.51
CA ASP A 107 -7.76 -25.44 5.38
C ASP A 107 -7.03 -26.48 4.50
N SER A 108 -6.14 -26.02 3.62
CA SER A 108 -5.30 -26.84 2.74
C SER A 108 -3.87 -27.07 3.25
N GLY A 109 -3.53 -26.65 4.47
CA GLY A 109 -2.18 -26.68 5.04
C GLY A 109 -1.60 -25.29 5.29
N ASN A 110 -0.31 -25.15 5.60
CA ASN A 110 0.29 -23.84 5.79
C ASN A 110 0.39 -23.09 4.46
N VAL A 111 0.00 -21.81 4.46
CA VAL A 111 0.21 -20.88 3.34
C VAL A 111 1.32 -19.90 3.70
N THR A 112 2.31 -19.78 2.83
CA THR A 112 3.37 -18.77 2.95
C THR A 112 2.89 -17.45 2.35
N LEU A 113 2.97 -16.37 3.13
CA LEU A 113 2.63 -15.02 2.72
C LEU A 113 3.92 -14.20 2.56
N PRO A 114 4.13 -13.55 1.41
CA PRO A 114 5.41 -12.90 1.11
C PRO A 114 5.54 -11.55 1.84
N LYS A 115 6.76 -11.13 2.12
CA LYS A 115 7.12 -9.77 2.57
C LYS A 115 6.51 -8.69 1.67
N GLY A 116 6.07 -7.58 2.27
CA GLY A 116 5.39 -6.49 1.57
C GLY A 116 4.65 -5.53 2.49
#